data_AF-A0A9X2VNQ6-F1
#
_entry.id   AF-A0A9X2VNQ6-F1
#
_cell.length_a   1.000
_cell.length_b   1.000
_cell.length_c   1.000
_cell.angle_alpha   90.00
_cell.angle_beta   90.00
_cell.angle_gamma   90.00
#
_symmetry.space_group_name_H-M   'P 1'
#
loop_
_entity.id
_entity.type
_entity.pdbx_description
1 polymer ?
#
loop_
_entity_poly.entity_id
_entity_poly.type
_entity_poly.pdbx_seq_one_letter_code
_entity_poly.pdbx_strand_id
1 'polypeptide(L)'
;MTSYELGAIVAERQLEGVTEDGARTTVTIAVGTPRPDPLSANGDWCCPHRIVGLGGEAVEASFGVDSLQALLLSVYGLRVKLAARAEEAGVMLDWLGMADLGLAVVPETTGAV
;
A
#
# COMPACT_ATOMS: atom_id res chain seq x y z
N MET A 1 13.48 -14.37 0.14
CA MET A 1 12.50 -13.26 0.19
C MET A 1 12.93 -12.36 1.32
N THR A 2 13.42 -11.16 1.01
CA THR A 2 13.83 -10.19 2.03
C THR A 2 12.56 -9.74 2.75
N SER A 3 12.44 -10.06 4.04
CA SER A 3 11.35 -9.54 4.86
C SER A 3 11.69 -8.09 5.19
N TYR A 4 10.88 -7.13 4.73
CA TYR A 4 11.01 -5.76 5.19
C TYR A 4 10.47 -5.66 6.61
N GLU A 5 11.05 -4.76 7.41
CA GLU A 5 10.40 -4.34 8.65
C GLU A 5 9.58 -3.08 8.39
N LEU A 6 8.37 -3.02 8.96
CA LEU A 6 7.50 -1.87 8.81
C LEU A 6 8.13 -0.62 9.44
N GLY A 7 8.82 -0.77 10.57
CA GLY A 7 9.38 0.34 11.33
C GLY A 7 8.29 1.17 12.02
N ALA A 8 8.58 2.45 12.31
CA ALA A 8 7.59 3.35 12.89
C ALA A 8 6.46 3.63 11.88
N ILE A 9 5.21 3.44 12.31
CA ILE A 9 4.03 3.67 11.47
C ILE A 9 3.76 5.18 11.43
N VAL A 10 3.63 5.73 10.24
CA VAL A 10 3.34 7.16 10.01
C VAL A 10 1.92 7.40 9.51
N ALA A 11 1.29 6.37 8.95
CA ALA A 11 -0.11 6.40 8.54
C ALA A 11 -0.73 4.99 8.61
N GLU A 12 -1.99 4.94 8.99
CA GLU A 12 -2.80 3.72 9.01
C GLU A 12 -4.21 4.04 8.52
N ARG A 13 -4.86 3.08 7.84
CA ARG A 13 -6.27 3.16 7.47
C ARG A 13 -6.92 1.79 7.59
N GLN A 14 -8.12 1.78 8.16
CA GLN A 14 -9.00 0.61 8.16
C GLN A 14 -10.04 0.79 7.05
N LEU A 15 -10.22 -0.28 6.27
CA LEU A 15 -11.20 -0.41 5.20
C LEU A 15 -12.21 -1.49 5.61
N GLU A 16 -13.44 -1.34 5.16
CA GLU A 16 -14.46 -2.37 5.30
C GLU A 16 -14.36 -3.31 4.10
N GLY A 17 -14.42 -4.61 4.36
CA GLY A 17 -14.48 -5.66 3.34
C GLY A 17 -15.77 -6.46 3.49
N VAL A 18 -16.45 -6.74 2.38
CA VAL A 18 -17.68 -7.53 2.34
C VAL A 18 -17.58 -8.59 1.25
N THR A 19 -17.76 -9.86 1.61
CA THR A 19 -17.85 -10.99 0.68
C THR A 19 -19.24 -11.08 0.03
N GLU A 20 -19.39 -11.87 -1.02
CA GLU A 20 -20.68 -12.06 -1.71
C GLU A 20 -21.80 -12.60 -0.79
N ASP A 21 -21.45 -13.42 0.20
CA ASP A 21 -22.39 -13.96 1.19
C ASP A 21 -22.71 -12.97 2.33
N GLY A 22 -22.14 -11.77 2.28
CA GLY A 22 -22.37 -10.69 3.23
C GLY A 22 -21.51 -10.74 4.49
N ALA A 23 -20.55 -11.66 4.58
CA ALA A 23 -19.60 -11.67 5.68
C ALA A 23 -18.70 -10.42 5.62
N ARG A 24 -18.48 -9.80 6.79
CA ARG A 24 -17.68 -8.58 6.91
C ARG A 24 -16.30 -8.88 7.47
N THR A 25 -15.29 -8.22 6.91
CA THR A 25 -13.90 -8.26 7.39
C THR A 25 -13.35 -6.84 7.48
N THR A 26 -12.36 -6.64 8.36
CA THR A 26 -11.61 -5.39 8.43
C THR A 26 -10.28 -5.57 7.72
N VAL A 27 -10.01 -4.71 6.75
CA VAL A 27 -8.72 -4.68 6.04
C VAL A 27 -7.93 -3.49 6.52
N THR A 28 -6.75 -3.72 7.09
CA THR A 28 -5.89 -2.65 7.61
C THR A 28 -4.70 -2.46 6.70
N ILE A 29 -4.49 -1.22 6.26
CA ILE A 29 -3.25 -0.80 5.61
C ILE A 29 -2.43 0.05 6.55
N ALA A 30 -1.12 -0.18 6.58
CA ALA A 30 -0.17 0.61 7.36
C ALA A 30 1.02 1.00 6.50
N VAL A 31 1.49 2.24 6.68
CA VAL A 31 2.66 2.79 6.01
C VAL A 31 3.71 3.13 7.06
N GLY A 32 4.89 2.57 6.90
CA GLY A 32 6.06 2.84 7.72
C GLY A 32 6.78 4.14 7.32
N THR A 33 7.67 4.63 8.17
CA THR A 33 8.51 5.79 7.86
C THR A 33 9.37 5.51 6.61
N PRO A 34 9.31 6.35 5.56
CA PRO A 34 10.25 6.28 4.44
C PRO A 34 11.69 6.41 4.94
N ARG A 35 12.61 5.62 4.37
CA ARG A 35 14.03 5.59 4.78
C ARG A 35 14.95 5.33 3.58
N PRO A 36 16.23 5.71 3.65
CA PRO A 36 17.20 5.31 2.63
C PRO A 36 17.21 3.78 2.47
N ASP A 37 17.25 3.31 1.24
CA ASP A 37 17.43 1.90 0.94
C ASP A 37 18.91 1.52 1.16
N PRO A 38 19.22 0.68 2.16
CA PRO A 38 20.61 0.30 2.43
C PRO A 38 21.25 -0.51 1.29
N LEU A 39 20.45 -1.02 0.35
CA LEU A 39 20.93 -1.76 -0.81
C LEU A 39 21.09 -0.89 -2.06
N SER A 40 20.65 0.37 -2.04
CA SER A 40 20.79 1.24 -3.20
C SER A 40 22.20 1.82 -3.29
N ALA A 41 22.85 1.60 -4.43
CA ALA A 41 24.13 2.23 -4.76
C ALA A 41 23.99 3.73 -5.09
N ASN A 42 22.78 4.19 -5.42
CA ASN A 42 22.51 5.56 -5.86
C ASN A 42 21.87 6.43 -4.77
N GLY A 43 21.66 5.88 -3.56
CA GLY A 43 21.01 6.59 -2.46
C GLY A 43 19.49 6.68 -2.58
N ASP A 44 18.86 5.73 -3.27
CA ASP A 44 17.40 5.63 -3.35
C ASP A 44 16.79 5.40 -1.96
N TRP A 45 15.49 5.62 -1.88
CA TRP A 45 14.67 5.45 -0.70
C TRP A 45 13.68 4.31 -0.88
N CYS A 46 13.31 3.69 0.24
CA CYS A 46 12.20 2.77 0.31
C CYS A 46 11.16 3.26 1.33
N CYS A 47 9.90 2.93 1.08
CA CYS A 47 8.80 3.17 2.01
C CYS A 47 8.08 1.84 2.24
N PRO A 48 8.19 1.25 3.45
CA PRO A 48 7.53 0.01 3.76
C PRO A 48 6.02 0.19 3.94
N HIS A 49 5.26 -0.80 3.57
CA HIS A 49 3.82 -0.85 3.78
C HIS A 49 3.35 -2.29 3.98
N ARG A 50 2.18 -2.45 4.61
CA ARG A 50 1.57 -3.74 4.89
C ARG A 50 0.07 -3.69 4.66
N ILE A 51 -0.48 -4.79 4.19
CA ILE A 51 -1.93 -5.06 4.11
C ILE A 51 -2.22 -6.26 5.02
N VAL A 52 -3.21 -6.13 5.89
CA VAL A 52 -3.71 -7.20 6.78
C VAL A 52 -5.20 -7.39 6.50
N GLY A 53 -5.68 -8.64 6.46
CA GLY A 53 -7.10 -8.97 6.27
C GLY A 53 -7.51 -9.43 4.86
N LEU A 54 -6.56 -9.57 3.92
CA LEU A 54 -6.79 -10.08 2.55
C LEU A 54 -5.81 -11.20 2.15
N GLY A 55 -5.30 -11.96 3.13
CA GLY A 55 -4.25 -12.95 2.91
C GLY A 55 -2.86 -12.32 2.71
N GLY A 56 -1.83 -13.07 3.11
CA GLY A 56 -0.41 -12.68 3.00
C GLY A 56 -0.06 -11.37 3.73
N GLU A 57 0.40 -11.43 4.97
CA GLU A 57 0.64 -10.23 5.81
C GLU A 57 2.09 -9.74 5.79
N ALA A 58 2.84 -10.10 4.74
CA ALA A 58 4.22 -9.67 4.59
C ALA A 58 4.29 -8.14 4.46
N VAL A 59 5.32 -7.56 5.08
CA VAL A 59 5.68 -6.17 4.81
C VAL A 59 6.40 -6.13 3.47
N GLU A 60 5.95 -5.23 2.61
CA GLU A 60 6.53 -4.92 1.32
C GLU A 60 7.05 -3.48 1.33
N ALA A 61 7.74 -3.05 0.28
CA ALA A 61 8.18 -1.67 0.13
C ALA A 61 8.06 -1.21 -1.31
N SER A 62 7.79 0.09 -1.51
CA SER A 62 7.99 0.76 -2.80
C SER A 62 9.23 1.65 -2.72
N PHE A 63 9.86 1.90 -3.87
CA PHE A 63 11.14 2.61 -3.96
C PHE A 63 10.99 3.89 -4.75
N GLY A 64 11.77 4.91 -4.41
CA GLY A 64 11.86 6.17 -5.13
C GLY A 64 13.21 6.83 -4.90
N VAL A 65 13.54 7.84 -5.71
CA VAL A 65 14.82 8.57 -5.61
C VAL A 65 14.92 9.40 -4.33
N ASP A 66 13.79 9.69 -3.70
CA ASP A 66 13.69 10.37 -2.41
C ASP A 66 12.55 9.81 -1.54
N SER A 67 12.50 10.29 -0.30
CA SER A 67 11.49 9.89 0.69
C SER A 67 10.04 10.17 0.26
N LEU A 68 9.81 11.25 -0.47
CA LEU A 68 8.48 11.68 -0.91
C LEU A 68 7.98 10.77 -2.04
N GLN A 69 8.82 10.52 -3.04
CA GLN A 69 8.49 9.63 -4.15
C GLN A 69 8.26 8.20 -3.65
N ALA A 70 9.09 7.69 -2.74
CA ALA A 70 8.90 6.35 -2.16
C ALA A 70 7.55 6.22 -1.42
N LEU A 71 7.14 7.27 -0.68
CA LEU A 71 5.84 7.34 -0.02
C LEU A 71 4.68 7.36 -1.03
N LEU A 72 4.74 8.25 -2.02
CA LEU A 72 3.72 8.37 -3.07
C LEU A 72 3.54 7.06 -3.84
N LEU A 73 4.65 6.40 -4.18
CA LEU A 73 4.65 5.09 -4.83
C LEU A 73 4.18 3.96 -3.91
N SER A 74 4.33 4.08 -2.58
CA SER A 74 3.71 3.14 -1.64
C SER A 74 2.21 3.30 -1.57
N VAL A 75 1.69 4.53 -1.55
CA VAL A 75 0.25 4.80 -1.59
C VAL A 75 -0.36 4.28 -2.89
N TYR A 76 0.28 4.55 -4.03
CA TYR A 76 -0.13 4.00 -5.32
C TYR A 76 -0.07 2.46 -5.34
N GLY A 77 1.04 1.89 -4.87
CA GLY A 77 1.23 0.43 -4.80
C GLY A 77 0.18 -0.26 -3.92
N LEU A 78 -0.17 0.33 -2.78
CA LEU A 78 -1.26 -0.15 -1.91
C LEU A 78 -2.59 -0.19 -2.65
N ARG A 79 -2.94 0.84 -3.43
CA ARG A 79 -4.17 0.86 -4.23
C ARG A 79 -4.22 -0.31 -5.21
N VAL A 80 -3.14 -0.56 -5.95
CA VAL A 80 -3.07 -1.65 -6.94
C VAL A 80 -3.16 -3.02 -6.24
N LYS A 81 -2.42 -3.20 -5.14
CA LYS A 81 -2.39 -4.48 -4.39
C LYS A 81 -3.72 -4.77 -3.70
N LEU A 82 -4.39 -3.76 -3.14
CA LEU A 82 -5.71 -3.93 -2.55
C LEU A 82 -6.70 -4.40 -3.60
N ALA A 83 -6.72 -3.81 -4.79
CA ALA A 83 -7.60 -4.24 -5.88
C ALA A 83 -7.36 -5.72 -6.25
N ALA A 84 -6.09 -6.10 -6.50
CA ALA A 84 -5.74 -7.47 -6.87
C ALA A 84 -6.09 -8.49 -5.77
N ARG A 85 -5.72 -8.21 -4.51
CA ARG A 85 -5.96 -9.14 -3.39
C ARG A 85 -7.44 -9.22 -3.01
N ALA A 86 -8.19 -8.13 -3.16
CA ALA A 86 -9.63 -8.13 -2.92
C ALA A 86 -10.36 -8.97 -3.97
N GLU A 87 -9.95 -8.88 -5.25
CA GLU A 87 -10.43 -9.74 -6.33
C GLU A 87 -10.11 -11.21 -6.05
N GLU A 88 -8.86 -11.54 -5.72
CA GLU A 88 -8.44 -12.91 -5.35
C GLU A 88 -9.21 -13.47 -4.15
N ALA A 89 -9.55 -12.63 -3.18
CA ALA A 89 -10.28 -13.01 -1.97
C ALA A 89 -11.82 -13.01 -2.14
N GLY A 90 -12.35 -12.53 -3.27
CA GLY A 90 -13.80 -12.36 -3.45
C GLY A 90 -14.41 -11.35 -2.46
N VAL A 91 -13.68 -10.29 -2.13
CA VAL A 91 -14.08 -9.24 -1.17
C VAL A 91 -14.26 -7.92 -1.90
N MET A 92 -15.38 -7.25 -1.68
CA MET A 92 -15.55 -5.84 -2.06
C MET A 92 -15.04 -4.95 -0.93
N LEU A 93 -14.21 -3.96 -1.25
CA LEU A 93 -13.70 -3.00 -0.27
C LEU A 93 -14.41 -1.67 -0.38
N ASP A 94 -14.65 -1.03 0.77
CA ASP A 94 -15.09 0.35 0.85
C ASP A 94 -14.34 1.15 1.93
N TRP A 95 -14.35 2.46 1.75
CA TRP A 95 -13.91 3.41 2.76
C TRP A 95 -15.03 4.44 2.98
N LEU A 96 -15.59 4.45 4.20
CA LEU A 96 -16.73 5.32 4.55
C LEU A 96 -17.95 5.07 3.65
N GLY A 97 -18.19 3.82 3.24
CA GLY A 97 -19.28 3.45 2.33
C GLY A 97 -19.03 3.80 0.86
N MET A 98 -17.81 4.20 0.50
CA MET A 98 -17.43 4.60 -0.86
C MET A 98 -16.45 3.60 -1.47
N ALA A 99 -16.64 3.26 -2.75
CA ALA A 99 -15.72 2.39 -3.49
C ALA A 99 -14.33 3.04 -3.75
N ASP A 100 -14.25 4.38 -3.72
CA ASP A 100 -12.97 5.07 -3.73
C ASP A 100 -12.31 4.95 -2.35
N LEU A 101 -11.20 4.22 -2.31
CA LEU A 101 -10.46 3.96 -1.08
C LEU A 101 -9.62 5.16 -0.59
N GLY A 102 -9.66 6.30 -1.29
CA GLY A 102 -8.94 7.51 -0.94
C GLY A 102 -7.42 7.36 -1.06
N LEU A 103 -6.97 6.50 -1.99
CA LEU A 103 -5.56 6.21 -2.30
C LEU A 103 -5.22 6.72 -3.71
N ALA A 104 -5.62 7.96 -3.99
CA ALA A 104 -5.45 8.60 -5.28
C ALA A 104 -4.11 9.36 -5.32
N VAL A 105 -3.08 8.68 -5.81
CA VAL A 105 -1.83 9.30 -6.24
C VAL A 105 -1.65 8.96 -7.71
N VAL A 106 -1.66 9.96 -8.58
CA VAL A 106 -1.32 9.79 -10.00
C VAL A 106 0.13 10.25 -10.13
N PRO A 107 1.12 9.33 -10.20
CA PRO A 107 2.48 9.74 -10.48
C PRO A 107 2.52 10.34 -11.89
N GLU A 108 3.18 11.50 -12.06
CA GLU A 108 3.47 12.01 -13.39
C GLU A 108 4.42 11.03 -14.10
N THR A 109 3.89 10.26 -15.04
CA THR A 109 4.71 9.50 -15.98
C THR A 109 5.11 10.45 -17.09
N THR A 110 6.33 10.96 -17.06
CA THR A 110 6.81 11.96 -18.02
C THR A 110 6.58 11.50 -19.45
N GLY A 111 5.82 12.31 -20.19
CA GLY A 111 5.47 12.09 -21.59
C GLY A 111 4.91 13.35 -22.25
N ALA A 112 5.43 14.53 -21.90
CA ALA A 112 5.33 15.75 -22.71
C ALA A 112 6.29 16.82 -22.14
N VAL A 113 7.42 17.01 -22.81
CA VAL A 113 8.12 18.29 -22.93
C VAL A 113 8.18 18.63 -24.41
#